data_AF-A0A5C7N2P9-F1
#
_entry.id   AF-A0A5C7N2P9-F1
#
_cell.length_a   1.000
_cell.length_b   1.000
_cell.length_c   1.000
_cell.angle_alpha   90.00
_cell.angle_beta   90.00
_cell.angle_gamma   90.00
#
_symmetry.space_group_name_H-M   'P 1'
#
loop_
_entity.id
_entity.type
_entity.pdbx_description
1 polymer ?
#
loop_
_entity_poly.entity_id
_entity_poly.type
_entity_poly.pdbx_seq_one_letter_code
_entity_poly.pdbx_strand_id
1 'polypeptide(L)'
;MKKFMRGVMFPVKKPFSGASAGLSLVEIVISVAVLLMLVVAASRIVQRNARMIDDSRQNTAASAIFQMMENRIKGMPFHDVYWFDSSNKAYIGSYPYLFQPWAINTSSKTLYYMEAEAAKRGFNRIRIESVYMRRDSSDMSNNNRILEDSVEWRDTNADRCDDLDPSLCFRYCNADLDYFDMCNVGGKIFPEVPDTGLKKLTIRLYRNNREIASHGFFLIEGGLSGEEMQLTESPLKLEILRPFHSKTYYFFPGQTRAGSQP
;
A
#
# COMPACT_ATOMS: atom_id res chain seq x y z
N MET A 1 26.77 -60.70 32.06
CA MET A 1 27.51 -59.58 32.69
C MET A 1 26.51 -58.53 33.18
N LYS A 2 26.30 -58.45 34.50
CA LYS A 2 25.36 -57.53 35.17
C LYS A 2 26.09 -56.21 35.46
N LYS A 3 25.61 -55.09 34.93
CA LYS A 3 26.14 -53.75 35.22
C LYS A 3 25.25 -53.08 36.27
N PHE A 4 25.80 -52.96 37.48
CA PHE A 4 25.25 -52.25 38.63
C PHE A 4 25.02 -50.77 38.26
N MET A 5 23.77 -50.30 38.31
CA MET A 5 23.47 -48.87 38.42
C MET A 5 23.23 -48.54 39.89
N ARG A 6 24.13 -47.73 40.46
CA ARG A 6 24.01 -47.15 41.80
C ARG A 6 22.89 -46.11 41.77
N GLY A 7 21.85 -46.37 42.57
CA GLY A 7 20.80 -45.38 42.85
C GLY A 7 21.39 -44.20 43.60
N VAL A 8 21.25 -43.00 43.02
CA VAL A 8 21.47 -41.74 43.72
C VAL A 8 20.25 -41.51 44.60
N MET A 9 20.44 -41.73 45.90
CA MET A 9 19.44 -41.47 46.93
C MET A 9 19.30 -39.96 47.09
N PHE A 10 18.29 -39.36 46.46
CA PHE A 10 17.92 -37.98 46.75
C PHE A 10 17.29 -37.93 48.15
N PRO A 11 17.71 -37.00 49.03
CA PRO A 11 17.07 -36.85 50.33
C PRO A 11 15.62 -36.44 50.11
N VAL A 12 14.70 -37.30 50.55
CA VAL A 12 13.28 -36.99 50.69
C VAL A 12 13.19 -35.82 51.68
N LYS A 13 12.95 -34.62 51.15
CA LYS A 13 12.58 -33.46 51.97
C LYS A 13 11.34 -33.88 52.78
N LYS A 14 11.47 -33.82 54.11
CA LYS A 14 10.39 -34.06 55.06
C LYS A 14 9.13 -33.32 54.59
N PRO A 15 7.93 -33.92 54.70
CA PRO A 15 6.71 -33.17 54.52
C PRO A 15 6.75 -32.02 55.52
N PHE A 16 6.65 -30.79 55.01
CA PHE A 16 6.39 -29.63 55.84
C PHE A 16 5.07 -29.92 56.57
N SER A 17 5.16 -30.38 57.81
CA SER A 17 4.05 -30.30 58.76
C SER A 17 3.95 -28.83 59.15
N GLY A 18 3.48 -28.01 58.22
CA GLY A 18 2.98 -26.69 58.54
C GLY A 18 1.73 -26.90 59.36
N ALA A 19 1.83 -26.63 60.66
CA ALA A 19 0.69 -26.28 61.46
C ALA A 19 -0.18 -25.32 60.65
N SER A 20 -1.49 -25.52 60.68
CA SER A 20 -2.49 -24.57 60.19
C SER A 20 -2.38 -23.27 61.01
N ALA A 21 -1.34 -22.48 60.74
CA ALA A 21 -1.23 -21.13 61.20
C ALA A 21 -2.28 -20.35 60.43
N GLY A 22 -3.31 -19.87 61.15
CA GLY A 22 -4.35 -19.05 60.55
C GLY A 22 -3.71 -17.91 59.75
N LEU A 23 -4.17 -17.73 58.51
CA LEU A 23 -3.78 -16.62 57.64
C LEU A 23 -3.78 -15.32 58.46
N SER A 24 -2.60 -14.72 58.63
CA SER A 24 -2.55 -13.40 59.26
C SER A 24 -3.25 -12.41 58.33
N LEU A 25 -3.99 -11.45 58.91
CA LEU A 25 -4.74 -10.45 58.15
C LEU A 25 -3.85 -9.72 57.13
N VAL A 26 -2.57 -9.53 57.44
CA VAL A 26 -1.57 -8.93 56.55
C VAL A 26 -1.30 -9.79 55.32
N GLU A 27 -1.20 -11.10 55.47
CA GLU A 27 -0.90 -12.04 54.39
C GLU A 27 -2.07 -12.16 53.41
N ILE A 28 -3.31 -12.08 53.91
CA ILE A 28 -4.51 -11.98 53.08
C ILE A 28 -4.49 -10.67 52.28
N VAL A 29 -4.19 -9.54 52.91
CA VAL A 29 -4.17 -8.23 52.23
C VAL A 29 -3.11 -8.19 51.13
N ILE A 30 -1.90 -8.70 51.38
CA ILE A 30 -0.85 -8.79 50.36
C ILE A 30 -1.27 -9.72 49.22
N SER A 31 -1.85 -10.88 49.53
CA SER A 31 -2.32 -11.84 48.52
C SER A 31 -3.41 -11.24 47.62
N VAL A 32 -4.37 -10.53 48.21
CA VAL A 32 -5.42 -9.81 47.47
C VAL A 32 -4.82 -8.71 46.60
N ALA A 33 -3.85 -7.94 47.12
CA ALA A 33 -3.18 -6.89 46.34
C ALA A 33 -2.42 -7.46 45.13
N VAL A 34 -1.68 -8.56 45.32
CA VAL A 34 -0.99 -9.26 44.22
C VAL A 34 -1.98 -9.80 43.20
N LEU A 35 -3.09 -10.39 43.65
CA LEU A 35 -4.13 -10.91 42.77
C LEU A 35 -4.80 -9.78 41.96
N LEU A 36 -5.09 -8.63 42.57
CA LEU A 36 -5.61 -7.46 41.86
C LEU A 36 -4.62 -6.93 40.83
N MET A 37 -3.33 -6.86 41.16
CA MET A 37 -2.28 -6.48 40.21
C MET A 37 -2.23 -7.45 39.02
N LEU A 38 -2.35 -8.76 39.27
CA LEU A 38 -2.40 -9.78 38.22
C LEU A 38 -3.63 -9.63 37.32
N VAL A 39 -4.81 -9.35 37.88
CA VAL A 39 -6.04 -9.12 37.11
C VAL A 39 -5.90 -7.88 36.22
N VAL A 40 -5.33 -6.79 36.74
CA VAL A 40 -5.09 -5.57 35.95
C VAL A 40 -4.06 -5.85 34.84
N ALA A 41 -2.98 -6.57 35.13
CA ALA A 41 -1.99 -6.94 34.12
C ALA A 41 -2.60 -7.82 33.01
N ALA A 42 -3.36 -8.86 33.38
CA ALA A 42 -4.03 -9.74 32.45
C ALA A 42 -5.04 -8.98 31.56
N SER A 43 -5.84 -8.08 32.15
CA SER A 43 -6.81 -7.29 31.38
C SER A 43 -6.14 -6.39 30.34
N ARG A 44 -5.00 -5.77 30.68
CA ARG A 44 -4.20 -4.97 29.72
C ARG A 44 -3.66 -5.82 28.57
N ILE A 45 -3.19 -7.04 28.85
CA ILE A 45 -2.71 -7.97 27.81
C ILE A 45 -3.85 -8.35 26.86
N VAL A 46 -5.03 -8.69 27.41
CA VAL A 46 -6.21 -9.04 26.60
C VAL A 46 -6.65 -7.87 25.72
N GLN A 47 -6.71 -6.65 26.27
CA GLN A 47 -7.04 -5.45 25.50
C GLN A 47 -6.02 -5.19 24.38
N ARG A 48 -4.73 -5.39 24.65
CA ARG A 48 -3.68 -5.23 23.65
C ARG A 48 -3.82 -6.27 22.52
N ASN A 49 -4.08 -7.53 22.86
CA ASN A 49 -4.27 -8.59 21.88
C ASN A 49 -5.53 -8.35 21.02
N ALA A 50 -6.63 -7.89 21.63
CA ALA A 50 -7.85 -7.56 20.90
C ALA A 50 -7.59 -6.46 19.86
N ARG A 51 -6.83 -5.41 20.21
CA ARG A 51 -6.43 -4.35 19.27
C ARG A 51 -5.56 -4.89 18.14
N MET A 52 -4.55 -5.71 18.44
CA MET A 52 -3.71 -6.30 17.39
C MET A 52 -4.49 -7.19 16.42
N ILE A 53 -5.49 -7.93 16.91
CA ILE A 53 -6.36 -8.76 16.06
C ILE A 53 -7.21 -7.87 15.15
N ASP A 54 -7.75 -6.78 15.67
CA ASP A 54 -8.52 -5.83 14.86
C ASP A 54 -7.65 -5.17 13.80
N ASP A 55 -6.48 -4.66 14.16
CA ASP A 55 -5.51 -4.07 13.24
C ASP A 55 -5.09 -5.07 12.15
N SER A 56 -4.84 -6.34 12.51
CA SER A 56 -4.50 -7.41 11.57
C SER A 56 -5.64 -7.69 10.58
N ARG A 57 -6.88 -7.73 11.06
CA ARG A 57 -8.06 -7.89 10.20
C ARG A 57 -8.24 -6.70 9.25
N GLN A 58 -8.05 -5.49 9.76
CA GLN A 58 -8.12 -4.27 8.95
C GLN A 58 -7.05 -4.26 7.85
N ASN A 59 -5.80 -4.62 8.19
CA ASN A 59 -4.71 -4.69 7.23
C ASN A 59 -4.95 -5.77 6.16
N THR A 60 -5.47 -6.94 6.56
CA THR A 60 -5.83 -8.01 5.61
C THR A 60 -6.93 -7.55 4.64
N ALA A 61 -7.97 -6.90 5.17
CA ALA A 61 -9.05 -6.36 4.36
C ALA A 61 -8.59 -5.25 3.40
N ALA A 62 -7.73 -4.34 3.89
CA ALA A 62 -7.12 -3.27 3.08
C ALA A 62 -6.25 -3.86 1.96
N SER A 63 -5.39 -4.83 2.28
CA SER A 63 -4.52 -5.48 1.29
C SER A 63 -5.32 -6.16 0.18
N ALA A 64 -6.41 -6.86 0.50
CA ALA A 64 -7.26 -7.49 -0.50
C ALA A 64 -7.94 -6.46 -1.41
N ILE A 65 -8.36 -5.32 -0.85
CA ILE A 65 -8.92 -4.21 -1.63
C ILE A 65 -7.87 -3.59 -2.54
N PHE A 66 -6.66 -3.33 -2.04
CA PHE A 66 -5.60 -2.74 -2.84
C PHE A 66 -5.24 -3.60 -4.05
N GLN A 67 -5.08 -4.91 -3.86
CA GLN A 67 -4.79 -5.82 -4.97
C GLN A 67 -5.91 -5.83 -6.02
N MET A 68 -7.18 -5.84 -5.57
CA MET A 68 -8.31 -5.75 -6.47
C MET A 68 -8.32 -4.42 -7.23
N MET A 69 -8.15 -3.29 -6.53
CA MET A 69 -8.15 -1.96 -7.15
C MET A 69 -6.99 -1.78 -8.11
N GLU A 70 -5.78 -2.19 -7.73
CA GLU A 70 -4.60 -2.16 -8.59
C GLU A 70 -4.83 -2.97 -9.87
N ASN A 71 -5.33 -4.20 -9.76
CA ASN A 71 -5.63 -5.04 -10.93
C ASN A 71 -6.71 -4.42 -11.83
N ARG A 72 -7.72 -3.77 -11.24
CA ARG A 72 -8.76 -3.08 -12.00
C ARG A 72 -8.21 -1.84 -12.71
N ILE A 73 -7.39 -1.05 -12.03
CA ILE A 73 -6.78 0.17 -12.56
C ILE A 73 -5.78 -0.17 -13.66
N LYS A 74 -4.97 -1.22 -13.52
CA LYS A 74 -4.09 -1.71 -14.59
C LYS A 74 -4.85 -2.16 -15.85
N GLY A 75 -6.13 -2.52 -15.71
CA GLY A 75 -7.01 -2.82 -16.84
C GLY A 75 -7.78 -1.62 -17.40
N MET A 76 -7.67 -0.44 -16.79
CA MET A 76 -8.26 0.79 -17.33
C MET A 76 -7.35 1.39 -18.41
N PRO A 77 -7.91 2.11 -19.40
CA PRO A 77 -7.11 2.94 -20.28
C PRO A 77 -6.26 3.93 -19.47
N PHE A 78 -5.01 4.13 -19.87
CA PHE A 78 -4.08 5.03 -19.16
C PHE A 78 -4.67 6.44 -18.99
N HIS A 79 -5.30 6.97 -20.03
CA HIS A 79 -5.98 8.27 -20.03
C HIS A 79 -7.34 8.27 -19.32
N ASP A 80 -7.76 7.18 -18.69
CA ASP A 80 -8.95 7.18 -17.83
C ASP A 80 -8.58 7.25 -16.36
N VAL A 81 -7.30 7.10 -16.01
CA VAL A 81 -6.84 7.03 -14.61
C VAL A 81 -6.38 8.40 -14.13
N TYR A 82 -7.29 9.11 -13.48
CA TYR A 82 -7.11 10.44 -12.91
C TYR A 82 -7.05 10.40 -11.39
N TRP A 83 -6.95 11.59 -10.81
CA TRP A 83 -7.23 11.73 -9.39
C TRP A 83 -8.73 11.46 -9.16
N PHE A 84 -9.05 10.59 -8.20
CA PHE A 84 -10.43 10.26 -7.81
C PHE A 84 -10.63 10.32 -6.31
N ASP A 85 -11.80 10.75 -5.88
CA ASP A 85 -12.24 10.67 -4.49
C ASP A 85 -13.72 10.31 -4.44
N SER A 86 -14.02 9.21 -3.76
CA SER A 86 -15.40 8.73 -3.65
C SER A 86 -16.30 9.68 -2.85
N SER A 87 -15.73 10.56 -2.02
CA SER A 87 -16.49 11.62 -1.33
C SER A 87 -16.84 12.81 -2.23
N ASN A 88 -16.17 12.97 -3.37
CA ASN A 88 -16.39 14.06 -4.30
C ASN A 88 -16.31 13.60 -5.77
N LYS A 89 -17.43 13.08 -6.26
CA LYS A 89 -17.55 12.47 -7.59
C LYS A 89 -17.76 13.46 -8.74
N ALA A 90 -18.06 14.72 -8.42
CA ALA A 90 -18.46 15.75 -9.39
C ALA A 90 -17.37 16.79 -9.68
N TYR A 91 -16.28 16.78 -8.93
CA TYR A 91 -15.27 17.84 -9.00
C TYR A 91 -14.39 17.74 -10.25
N ILE A 92 -14.18 18.90 -10.87
CA ILE A 92 -13.17 19.16 -11.88
C ILE A 92 -12.09 19.96 -11.16
N GLY A 93 -10.87 19.46 -11.11
CA GLY A 93 -9.76 20.10 -10.42
C GLY A 93 -8.70 20.59 -11.38
N SER A 94 -7.82 21.42 -10.83
CA SER A 94 -6.66 21.97 -11.51
C SER A 94 -5.40 21.15 -11.21
N TYR A 95 -4.51 21.07 -12.20
CA TYR A 95 -3.16 20.53 -12.10
C TYR A 95 -2.46 21.05 -10.82
N PRO A 96 -1.70 20.20 -10.08
CA PRO A 96 -1.27 18.83 -10.40
C PRO A 96 -2.34 17.75 -10.21
N TYR A 97 -3.49 18.12 -9.66
CA TYR A 97 -4.58 17.21 -9.39
C TYR A 97 -5.60 17.34 -10.50
N LEU A 98 -5.38 16.62 -11.61
CA LEU A 98 -6.37 16.56 -12.68
C LEU A 98 -7.49 15.60 -12.26
N PHE A 99 -8.72 16.12 -12.19
CA PHE A 99 -9.91 15.35 -11.84
C PHE A 99 -10.84 15.29 -13.04
N GLN A 100 -11.42 14.12 -13.23
CA GLN A 100 -12.55 13.96 -14.12
C GLN A 100 -13.78 13.54 -13.30
N PRO A 101 -14.93 14.22 -13.45
CA PRO A 101 -16.17 13.77 -12.84
C PRO A 101 -16.47 12.33 -13.21
N TRP A 102 -16.92 11.54 -12.24
CA TRP A 102 -17.22 10.12 -12.47
C TRP A 102 -18.32 9.94 -13.52
N ALA A 103 -19.22 10.91 -13.69
CA ALA A 103 -20.30 10.83 -14.66
C ALA A 103 -19.83 10.78 -16.12
N ILE A 104 -18.67 11.40 -16.43
CA ILE A 104 -18.15 11.50 -17.80
C ILE A 104 -16.92 10.60 -18.04
N ASN A 105 -16.36 10.01 -16.99
CA ASN A 105 -15.24 9.08 -17.10
C ASN A 105 -15.71 7.73 -17.67
N THR A 106 -15.03 7.22 -18.69
CA THR A 106 -15.34 5.94 -19.35
C THR A 106 -15.15 4.72 -18.45
N SER A 107 -14.29 4.83 -17.45
CA SER A 107 -14.02 3.82 -16.42
C SER A 107 -14.88 3.97 -15.16
N SER A 108 -15.91 4.83 -15.18
CA SER A 108 -16.81 5.11 -14.05
C SER A 108 -17.46 3.88 -13.42
N LYS A 109 -17.90 2.91 -14.22
CA LYS A 109 -18.45 1.64 -13.71
C LYS A 109 -17.46 0.91 -12.81
N THR A 110 -16.18 0.92 -13.18
CA THR A 110 -15.12 0.30 -12.39
C THR A 110 -14.87 1.09 -11.11
N LEU A 111 -14.92 2.43 -11.14
CA LEU A 111 -14.82 3.27 -9.94
C LEU A 111 -15.95 2.98 -8.93
N TYR A 112 -17.20 2.93 -9.39
CA TYR A 112 -18.36 2.56 -8.55
C TYR A 112 -18.25 1.14 -7.99
N TYR A 113 -17.73 0.20 -8.79
CA TYR A 113 -17.49 -1.17 -8.32
C TYR A 113 -16.44 -1.20 -7.19
N MET A 114 -15.31 -0.50 -7.37
CA MET A 114 -14.27 -0.41 -6.35
C MET A 114 -14.78 0.24 -5.06
N GLU A 115 -15.61 1.27 -5.17
CA GLU A 115 -16.29 1.91 -4.04
C GLU A 115 -17.21 0.95 -3.30
N ALA A 116 -18.09 0.25 -4.00
CA ALA A 116 -19.00 -0.72 -3.40
C ALA A 116 -18.23 -1.84 -2.69
N GLU A 117 -17.13 -2.34 -3.27
CA GLU A 117 -16.31 -3.38 -2.68
C GLU A 117 -15.55 -2.92 -1.42
N ALA A 118 -15.08 -1.68 -1.38
CA ALA A 118 -14.47 -1.10 -0.20
C ALA A 118 -15.50 -0.85 0.91
N ALA A 119 -16.69 -0.36 0.55
CA ALA A 119 -17.80 -0.14 1.47
C ALA A 119 -18.25 -1.44 2.16
N LYS A 120 -18.33 -2.56 1.43
CA LYS A 120 -18.61 -3.90 2.01
C LYS A 120 -17.61 -4.32 3.08
N ARG A 121 -16.38 -3.81 3.03
CA ARG A 121 -15.31 -4.06 4.02
C ARG A 121 -15.17 -2.94 5.05
N GLY A 122 -16.14 -2.02 5.10
CA GLY A 122 -16.21 -0.96 6.10
C GLY A 122 -15.29 0.23 5.82
N PHE A 123 -14.80 0.42 4.60
CA PHE A 123 -14.11 1.65 4.19
C PHE A 123 -15.15 2.62 3.60
N ASN A 124 -15.22 3.84 4.14
CA ASN A 124 -16.27 4.80 3.78
C ASN A 124 -15.83 5.79 2.69
N ARG A 125 -14.53 5.88 2.41
CA ARG A 125 -13.99 6.72 1.35
C ARG A 125 -12.74 6.08 0.75
N ILE A 126 -12.60 6.23 -0.56
CA ILE A 126 -11.41 5.86 -1.32
C ILE A 126 -10.91 7.11 -2.01
N ARG A 127 -9.60 7.30 -2.00
CA ARG A 127 -8.93 8.31 -2.79
C ARG A 127 -7.88 7.64 -3.66
N ILE A 128 -7.86 7.95 -4.95
CA ILE A 128 -6.82 7.54 -5.88
C ILE A 128 -6.12 8.83 -6.29
N GLU A 129 -4.87 8.99 -5.90
CA GLU A 129 -4.06 10.13 -6.29
C GLU A 129 -3.24 9.72 -7.51
N SER A 130 -3.26 10.54 -8.55
CA SER A 130 -2.51 10.31 -9.78
C SER A 130 -1.55 11.47 -9.98
N VAL A 131 -0.26 11.17 -10.09
CA VAL A 131 0.80 12.14 -10.34
C VAL A 131 1.53 11.69 -11.60
N TYR A 132 1.65 12.59 -12.58
CA TYR A 132 2.44 12.33 -13.78
C TYR A 132 3.92 12.35 -13.43
N MET A 133 4.64 11.35 -13.92
CA MET A 133 6.05 11.16 -13.65
C MET A 133 6.80 11.11 -14.97
N ARG A 134 8.03 11.59 -14.99
CA ARG A 134 8.97 11.34 -16.10
C ARG A 134 10.19 10.61 -15.56
N ARG A 135 11.02 10.11 -16.47
CA ARG A 135 12.35 9.62 -16.12
C ARG A 135 13.27 10.80 -15.83
N ASP A 136 14.10 10.69 -14.81
CA ASP A 136 15.15 11.65 -14.53
C ASP A 136 16.33 11.42 -15.48
N SER A 137 16.36 12.18 -16.58
CA SER A 137 17.45 12.16 -17.55
C SER A 137 18.77 12.72 -17.00
N SER A 138 18.75 13.39 -15.84
CA SER A 138 19.95 14.01 -15.26
C SER A 138 20.88 13.02 -14.54
N ASP A 139 20.37 11.84 -14.13
CA ASP A 139 21.14 10.76 -13.51
C ASP A 139 21.17 9.47 -14.36
N MET A 140 21.31 9.61 -15.68
CA MET A 140 21.57 8.46 -16.57
C MET A 140 22.94 7.78 -16.37
N SER A 141 23.61 8.04 -15.23
CA SER A 141 24.96 7.57 -14.94
C SER A 141 24.95 6.30 -14.07
N ASN A 142 25.15 5.16 -14.71
CA ASN A 142 25.74 3.94 -14.15
C ASN A 142 24.92 2.97 -13.27
N ASN A 143 23.59 3.02 -13.23
CA ASN A 143 22.82 1.87 -12.74
C ASN A 143 21.42 1.86 -13.37
N ASN A 144 21.08 0.83 -14.14
CA ASN A 144 19.78 0.58 -14.81
C ASN A 144 18.58 0.47 -13.83
N ARG A 145 18.35 1.44 -12.95
CA ARG A 145 17.31 1.43 -11.91
C ARG A 145 16.13 2.31 -12.30
N ILE A 146 15.33 1.74 -13.21
CA ILE A 146 14.24 2.39 -13.96
C ILE A 146 13.13 3.02 -13.08
N LEU A 147 12.92 2.54 -11.85
CA LEU A 147 11.87 3.07 -10.94
C LEU A 147 12.42 4.00 -9.85
N GLU A 148 13.72 3.94 -9.54
CA GLU A 148 14.36 4.84 -8.58
C GLU A 148 14.69 6.18 -9.21
N ASP A 149 14.72 6.23 -10.54
CA ASP A 149 15.11 7.35 -11.40
C ASP A 149 13.88 8.06 -12.02
N SER A 150 12.77 8.12 -11.29
CA SER A 150 11.56 8.82 -11.74
C SER A 150 11.28 10.05 -10.90
N VAL A 151 10.96 11.15 -11.57
CA VAL A 151 10.68 12.44 -10.97
C VAL A 151 9.32 12.93 -11.41
N GLU A 152 8.65 13.69 -10.55
CA GLU A 152 7.35 14.26 -10.87
C GLU A 152 7.51 15.23 -12.05
N TRP A 153 6.58 15.18 -12.99
CA TRP A 153 6.48 16.22 -14.01
C TRP A 153 6.15 17.55 -13.32
N ARG A 154 6.82 18.63 -13.68
CA ARG A 154 6.67 19.95 -13.04
C ARG A 154 6.73 21.06 -14.05
N ASP A 155 5.85 22.03 -13.86
CA ASP A 155 5.77 23.25 -14.65
C ASP A 155 5.61 24.42 -13.68
N THR A 156 6.75 24.88 -13.17
CA THR A 156 6.82 25.93 -12.16
C THR A 156 6.74 27.31 -12.82
N ASN A 157 7.18 27.43 -14.07
CA ASN A 157 7.20 28.67 -14.84
C ASN A 157 5.90 28.94 -15.62
N ALA A 158 4.97 28.00 -15.59
CA ALA A 158 3.67 28.04 -16.25
C ALA A 158 3.74 28.08 -17.79
N ASP A 159 4.77 27.47 -18.39
CA ASP A 159 4.97 27.42 -19.84
C ASP A 159 4.37 26.17 -20.51
N ARG A 160 3.75 25.29 -19.72
CA ARG A 160 3.10 24.02 -20.11
C ARG A 160 4.06 22.91 -20.48
N CYS A 161 5.35 23.11 -20.29
CA CYS A 161 6.38 22.12 -20.51
C CYS A 161 7.02 21.74 -19.19
N ASP A 162 7.67 20.58 -19.16
CA ASP A 162 8.41 20.21 -17.96
C ASP A 162 9.61 21.13 -17.76
N ASP A 163 9.78 21.66 -16.55
CA ASP A 163 10.89 22.54 -16.15
C ASP A 163 12.27 21.90 -16.43
N LEU A 164 12.33 20.57 -16.46
CA LEU A 164 13.55 19.79 -16.56
C LEU A 164 13.62 19.01 -17.89
N ASP A 165 12.52 18.89 -18.63
CA ASP A 165 12.47 18.34 -19.99
C ASP A 165 11.46 19.12 -20.88
N PRO A 166 11.93 20.17 -21.59
CA PRO A 166 11.06 20.99 -22.42
C PRO A 166 10.42 20.27 -23.62
N SER A 167 10.78 19.01 -23.90
CA SER A 167 10.11 18.21 -24.92
C SER A 167 8.78 17.60 -24.44
N LEU A 168 8.61 17.48 -23.12
CA LEU A 168 7.43 16.92 -22.46
C LEU A 168 6.45 18.03 -22.09
N CYS A 169 5.65 18.46 -23.05
CA CYS A 169 4.62 19.47 -22.85
C CYS A 169 3.22 18.86 -22.85
N PHE A 170 2.27 19.62 -22.30
CA PHE A 170 0.85 19.41 -22.59
C PHE A 170 0.60 19.53 -24.10
N ARG A 171 -0.12 18.56 -24.67
CA ARG A 171 -0.39 18.51 -26.12
C ARG A 171 -1.72 19.22 -26.44
N TYR A 172 -1.58 20.38 -27.10
CA TYR A 172 -2.66 21.26 -27.52
C TYR A 172 -3.87 20.54 -28.13
N CYS A 173 -5.02 20.64 -27.46
CA CYS A 173 -6.28 20.10 -27.98
C CYS A 173 -7.16 21.14 -28.70
N ASN A 174 -7.02 22.44 -28.42
CA ASN A 174 -7.84 23.50 -29.04
C ASN A 174 -7.07 24.81 -29.38
N ALA A 175 -5.74 24.86 -29.14
CA ALA A 175 -4.84 25.96 -29.51
C ALA A 175 -5.09 27.34 -28.84
N ASP A 176 -5.85 27.42 -27.74
CA ASP A 176 -6.12 28.69 -27.04
C ASP A 176 -5.15 29.05 -25.91
N LEU A 177 -4.17 28.16 -25.64
CA LEU A 177 -3.09 28.39 -24.70
C LEU A 177 -3.58 28.66 -23.26
N ASP A 178 -4.60 27.95 -22.76
CA ASP A 178 -4.90 27.85 -21.31
C ASP A 178 -4.68 26.42 -20.75
N TYR A 179 -4.68 26.28 -19.42
CA TYR A 179 -4.59 24.96 -18.77
C TYR A 179 -6.00 24.38 -18.69
N PHE A 180 -6.12 23.05 -18.64
CA PHE A 180 -7.36 22.33 -18.33
C PHE A 180 -8.32 22.13 -19.49
N ASP A 181 -7.80 22.15 -20.72
CA ASP A 181 -8.59 21.79 -21.88
C ASP A 181 -9.18 20.40 -21.76
N MET A 182 -10.44 20.29 -22.16
CA MET A 182 -11.12 19.01 -22.30
C MET A 182 -11.04 18.61 -23.77
N CYS A 183 -10.04 17.82 -24.09
CA CYS A 183 -9.82 17.23 -25.40
C CYS A 183 -11.02 16.37 -25.82
N ASN A 184 -11.55 16.61 -27.01
CA ASN A 184 -12.57 15.76 -27.62
C ASN A 184 -11.98 15.03 -28.83
N VAL A 185 -11.58 13.76 -28.65
CA VAL A 185 -11.10 12.92 -29.75
C VAL A 185 -12.06 11.77 -29.94
N GLY A 186 -12.71 11.73 -31.11
CA GLY A 186 -13.66 10.67 -31.46
C GLY A 186 -14.89 10.61 -30.55
N GLY A 187 -15.36 11.75 -30.02
CA GLY A 187 -16.52 11.82 -29.13
C GLY A 187 -16.21 11.48 -27.66
N LYS A 188 -14.95 11.21 -27.32
CA LYS A 188 -14.50 11.03 -25.95
C LYS A 188 -13.89 12.31 -25.43
N ILE A 189 -14.35 12.74 -24.25
CA ILE A 189 -13.86 13.92 -23.57
C ILE A 189 -12.86 13.48 -22.49
N PHE A 190 -11.62 13.96 -22.57
CA PHE A 190 -10.59 13.73 -21.55
C PHE A 190 -9.83 15.03 -21.30
N PRO A 191 -9.36 15.30 -20.07
CA PRO A 191 -8.52 16.45 -19.81
C PRO A 191 -7.19 16.32 -20.58
N GLU A 192 -6.64 17.45 -20.99
CA GLU A 192 -5.28 17.56 -21.49
C GLU A 192 -4.31 17.09 -20.39
N VAL A 193 -3.32 16.28 -20.77
CA VAL A 193 -2.36 15.66 -19.86
C VAL A 193 -0.95 15.75 -20.45
N PRO A 194 0.10 15.81 -19.62
CA PRO A 194 1.46 15.79 -20.13
C PRO A 194 1.77 14.41 -20.72
N ASP A 195 2.47 14.40 -21.86
CA ASP A 195 2.79 13.19 -22.64
C ASP A 195 3.96 12.39 -22.04
N THR A 196 3.83 12.04 -20.76
CA THR A 196 4.88 11.32 -20.02
C THR A 196 4.75 9.80 -20.13
N GLY A 197 3.57 9.30 -20.49
CA GLY A 197 3.26 7.86 -20.52
C GLY A 197 3.44 7.15 -19.17
N LEU A 198 3.66 7.87 -18.06
CA LEU A 198 3.97 7.31 -16.75
C LEU A 198 3.24 8.09 -15.64
N LYS A 199 2.56 7.35 -14.77
CA LYS A 199 1.87 7.87 -13.59
C LYS A 199 2.32 7.12 -12.35
N LYS A 200 2.50 7.83 -11.25
CA LYS A 200 2.52 7.26 -9.91
C LYS A 200 1.13 7.39 -9.31
N LEU A 201 0.54 6.25 -8.98
CA LEU A 201 -0.77 6.16 -8.37
C LEU A 201 -0.63 5.84 -6.89
N THR A 202 -1.36 6.56 -6.04
CA THR A 202 -1.47 6.26 -4.61
C THR A 202 -2.94 6.07 -4.24
N ILE A 203 -3.32 4.85 -3.89
CA ILE A 203 -4.64 4.52 -3.39
C ILE A 203 -4.63 4.68 -1.88
N ARG A 204 -5.60 5.41 -1.32
CA ARG A 204 -5.79 5.61 0.12
C ARG A 204 -7.19 5.17 0.52
N LEU A 205 -7.27 4.37 1.58
CA LEU A 205 -8.53 3.89 2.16
C LEU A 205 -8.81 4.63 3.45
N TYR A 206 -10.05 5.07 3.61
CA TYR A 206 -10.51 5.81 4.78
C TYR A 206 -11.62 5.04 5.48
N ARG A 207 -11.63 5.14 6.81
CA ARG A 207 -12.73 4.71 7.68
C ARG A 207 -12.98 5.81 8.70
N ASN A 208 -14.23 6.23 8.84
CA ASN A 208 -14.61 7.33 9.73
C ASN A 208 -13.78 8.61 9.49
N ASN A 209 -13.53 8.93 8.21
CA ASN A 209 -12.73 10.08 7.75
C ASN A 209 -11.25 10.07 8.17
N ARG A 210 -10.74 8.94 8.66
CA ARG A 210 -9.31 8.74 8.94
C ARG A 210 -8.70 7.80 7.90
N GLU A 211 -7.53 8.16 7.38
CA GLU A 211 -6.74 7.27 6.53
C GLU A 211 -6.30 6.05 7.34
N ILE A 212 -6.66 4.86 6.87
CA ILE A 212 -6.32 3.58 7.51
C ILE A 212 -5.09 2.96 6.85
N ALA A 213 -5.02 3.02 5.53
CA ALA A 213 -3.93 2.45 4.76
C ALA A 213 -3.77 3.17 3.42
N SER A 214 -2.57 3.08 2.86
CA SER A 214 -2.22 3.56 1.54
C SER A 214 -1.36 2.56 0.77
N HIS A 215 -1.50 2.56 -0.55
CA HIS A 215 -0.77 1.69 -1.47
C HIS A 215 -0.38 2.47 -2.72
N GLY A 216 0.91 2.44 -3.06
CA GLY A 216 1.47 3.17 -4.19
C GLY A 216 2.01 2.23 -5.27
N PHE A 217 1.75 2.52 -6.53
CA PHE A 217 2.30 1.79 -7.68
C PHE A 217 2.40 2.69 -8.92
N PHE A 218 3.18 2.26 -9.91
CA PHE A 218 3.29 2.96 -11.19
C PHE A 218 2.34 2.37 -12.23
N LEU A 219 1.75 3.25 -13.03
CA LEU A 219 0.96 2.92 -14.21
C LEU A 219 1.68 3.48 -15.44
N ILE A 220 1.84 2.64 -16.46
CA ILE A 220 2.57 2.95 -17.70
C ILE A 220 1.62 2.80 -18.87
N GLU A 221 1.65 3.76 -19.79
CA GLU A 221 0.91 3.71 -21.04
C GLU A 221 1.42 2.58 -21.94
N GLY A 222 0.52 1.76 -22.48
CA GLY A 222 0.88 0.56 -23.26
C GLY A 222 1.35 -0.64 -22.41
N GLY A 223 1.49 -0.47 -21.08
CA GLY A 223 1.93 -1.53 -20.17
C GLY A 223 3.44 -1.75 -20.16
N LEU A 224 3.87 -2.80 -19.45
CA LEU A 224 5.28 -3.24 -19.43
C LEU A 224 5.53 -4.14 -20.65
N SER A 225 5.77 -3.55 -21.83
CA SER A 225 6.29 -4.29 -22.99
C SER A 225 7.82 -4.23 -23.01
N GLY A 226 8.47 -5.28 -23.49
CA GLY A 226 9.93 -5.37 -23.60
C GLY A 226 10.48 -4.92 -24.95
N GLU A 227 9.68 -4.25 -25.78
CA GLU A 227 10.10 -3.78 -27.10
C GLU A 227 10.49 -2.30 -27.03
N GLU A 228 11.77 -2.01 -27.32
CA GLU A 228 12.29 -0.65 -27.46
C GLU A 228 11.62 0.04 -28.65
N MET A 229 10.83 1.09 -28.42
CA MET A 229 10.38 1.98 -29.47
C MET A 229 11.31 3.19 -29.53
N GLN A 230 12.01 3.36 -30.65
CA GLN A 230 12.98 4.44 -30.89
C GLN A 230 12.34 5.84 -31.06
N LEU A 231 11.02 5.88 -31.25
CA LEU A 231 10.24 7.11 -31.49
C LEU A 231 9.42 7.54 -30.26
N THR A 232 9.49 6.77 -29.17
CA THR A 232 8.88 7.10 -27.90
C THR A 232 9.95 6.95 -26.83
N GLU A 233 10.29 8.02 -26.12
CA GLU A 233 11.11 7.91 -24.89
C GLU A 233 10.38 7.16 -23.75
N SER A 234 9.25 6.53 -24.07
CA SER A 234 8.60 5.45 -23.33
C SER A 234 8.42 4.26 -24.29
N PRO A 235 9.21 3.18 -24.13
CA PRO A 235 8.77 2.13 -23.23
C PRO A 235 9.91 1.58 -22.36
N LEU A 236 9.58 1.17 -21.13
CA LEU A 236 10.56 0.63 -20.18
C LEU A 236 11.41 -0.47 -20.81
N LYS A 237 12.74 -0.33 -20.69
CA LYS A 237 13.66 -1.42 -20.99
C LYS A 237 13.46 -2.54 -19.97
N LEU A 238 12.71 -3.57 -20.33
CA LEU A 238 12.60 -4.81 -19.53
C LEU A 238 13.89 -5.62 -19.66
N GLU A 239 14.98 -5.14 -19.06
CA GLU A 239 16.03 -6.06 -18.65
C GLU A 239 15.52 -6.81 -17.41
N ILE A 240 14.90 -7.97 -17.63
CA ILE A 240 14.75 -8.99 -16.58
C ILE A 240 16.14 -9.62 -16.35
N LEU A 241 17.10 -8.81 -15.88
CA LEU A 241 18.36 -9.30 -15.38
C LEU A 241 18.18 -9.74 -13.93
N ARG A 242 17.48 -10.87 -13.78
CA ARG A 242 17.19 -11.56 -12.51
C ARG A 242 16.21 -10.78 -11.62
N PRO A 243 15.33 -11.46 -10.86
CA PRO A 243 14.48 -10.77 -9.90
C PRO A 243 15.39 -10.07 -8.90
N PHE A 244 15.43 -8.74 -8.97
CA PHE A 244 15.95 -7.93 -7.88
C PHE A 244 15.23 -8.41 -6.62
N HIS A 245 15.99 -8.85 -5.63
CA HIS A 245 15.52 -9.02 -4.27
C HIS A 245 15.04 -7.66 -3.75
N SER A 246 13.82 -7.25 -4.12
CA SER A 246 13.10 -6.25 -3.37
C SER A 246 12.71 -6.91 -2.06
N LYS A 247 13.10 -6.28 -0.96
CA LYS A 247 12.76 -6.67 0.40
C LYS A 247 11.25 -6.54 0.60
N THR A 248 10.49 -7.52 0.12
CA THR A 248 9.22 -7.88 0.74
C THR A 248 9.57 -8.93 1.79
N TYR A 249 9.70 -8.51 3.05
CA TYR A 249 9.73 -9.45 4.15
C TYR A 249 8.35 -10.09 4.25
N TYR A 250 8.15 -11.23 3.59
CA TYR A 250 7.13 -12.17 4.03
C TYR A 250 7.66 -12.84 5.30
N PHE A 251 7.16 -12.40 6.45
CA PHE A 251 7.34 -13.14 7.69
C PHE A 251 6.41 -14.36 7.65
N PHE A 252 6.93 -15.52 7.25
CA PHE A 252 6.27 -16.79 7.48
C PHE A 252 6.78 -17.35 8.82
N PRO A 253 5.98 -17.34 9.90
CA PRO A 253 6.36 -18.05 11.10
C PRO A 253 6.23 -19.56 10.84
N GLY A 254 7.39 -20.20 10.67
CA GLY A 254 7.58 -21.61 10.98
C GLY A 254 7.21 -22.60 9.88
N GLN A 255 8.21 -23.00 9.09
CA GLN A 255 8.47 -24.42 8.88
C GLN A 255 9.98 -24.67 8.90
N THR A 256 10.41 -25.37 9.95
CA THR A 256 11.73 -25.97 10.08
C THR A 256 12.01 -26.94 8.93
N ARG A 257 13.18 -26.78 8.30
CA ARG A 257 13.77 -27.72 7.35
C ARG A 257 13.88 -29.13 7.94
N ALA A 258 13.27 -30.10 7.26
CA ALA A 258 13.74 -31.48 7.14
C ALA A 258 13.63 -31.77 5.63
N GLY A 259 14.70 -32.01 4.90
CA GLY A 259 15.62 -33.12 5.02
C GLY A 259 16.27 -33.31 3.64
N SER A 260 17.46 -33.90 3.68
CA SER A 260 18.38 -34.26 2.59
C SER A 260 17.78 -34.90 1.34
N GLN A 261 18.35 -34.53 0.18
CA GLN A 261 18.95 -35.35 -0.90
C GLN A 261 18.52 -36.82 -1.10
N PRO A 262 18.62 -37.39 -2.33
CA PRO A 262 19.67 -37.14 -3.34
C PRO A 262 19.25 -36.30 -4.55
#